data_AF-C3VDI4-F1
#
_entry.id   AF-C3VDI4-F1
#
_cell.length_a   1.000
_cell.length_b   1.000
_cell.length_c   1.000
_cell.angle_alpha   90.00
_cell.angle_beta   90.00
_cell.angle_gamma   90.00
#
_symmetry.space_group_name_H-M   'P 1'
#
loop_
_entity.id
_entity.type
_entity.pdbx_description
1 polymer ?
#
loop_
_entity_poly.entity_id
_entity_poly.type
_entity_poly.pdbx_seq_one_letter_code
_entity_poly.pdbx_strand_id
1 'polypeptide(L)' 'MTCQARSSYMDTEVLWGHRFTPVLTLEKGFYEVDYNTFHDTYETNTPSCCAKELAEMKRSGRLLQYLPSP' A
#
# COMPACT_ATOMS: atom_id res chain seq x y z
N MET A 1 33.70 -2.08 7.05
CA MET A 1 33.02 -0.79 7.28
C MET A 1 31.53 -1.06 7.43
N THR A 2 30.82 -0.36 8.32
CA THR A 2 29.37 -0.48 8.52
C THR A 2 28.70 0.87 8.25
N CYS A 3 27.51 0.86 7.65
CA CYS A 3 26.70 2.05 7.33
C CYS A 3 25.32 1.94 7.99
N GLN A 4 24.74 3.08 8.40
CA GLN A 4 23.39 3.17 8.93
C GLN A 4 22.64 4.34 8.26
N ALA A 5 21.46 4.04 7.71
CA ALA A 5 20.49 5.01 7.22
C ALA A 5 19.20 4.90 8.06
N ARG A 6 18.59 6.03 8.40
CA ARG A 6 17.36 6.09 9.20
C ARG A 6 16.42 7.11 8.58
N SER A 7 15.12 6.81 8.64
CA SER A 7 14.03 7.72 8.30
C SER A 7 12.88 7.51 9.29
N SER A 8 11.93 8.43 9.34
CA SER A 8 10.74 8.37 10.19
C SER A 8 9.52 8.89 9.44
N TYR A 9 8.34 8.44 9.86
CA TYR A 9 7.06 8.96 9.37
C TYR A 9 6.21 9.42 10.56
N MET A 10 5.66 10.63 10.49
CA MET A 10 4.62 11.15 11.38
C MET A 10 3.27 10.53 11.03
N ASP A 11 2.27 10.72 11.89
CA ASP A 11 0.90 10.25 11.66
C ASP A 11 0.29 10.81 10.36
N THR A 12 0.58 12.06 10.03
CA THR A 12 0.17 12.72 8.79
C THR A 12 0.83 12.16 7.53
N GLU A 13 1.93 11.42 7.66
CA GLU A 13 2.69 10.83 6.54
C GLU A 13 2.27 9.38 6.26
N VAL A 14 1.41 8.79 7.11
CA VAL A 14 0.86 7.43 6.93
C VAL A 14 -0.49 7.51 6.23
N LEU A 15 -0.46 7.36 4.90
CA LEU A 15 -1.65 7.47 4.06
C LEU A 15 -2.47 6.16 4.07
N TRP A 16 -3.63 6.17 4.74
CA TRP A 16 -4.54 5.01 4.77
C TRP A 16 -5.21 4.79 3.42
N GLY A 17 -5.17 3.56 2.91
CA GLY A 17 -5.78 3.20 1.65
C GLY A 17 -5.02 3.67 0.41
N HIS A 18 -3.72 3.94 0.54
CA HIS A 18 -2.84 4.22 -0.58
C HIS A 18 -2.00 3.00 -0.95
N ARG A 19 -1.61 2.91 -2.23
CA ARG A 19 -0.64 1.93 -2.75
C ARG A 19 0.46 2.65 -3.52
N PHE A 20 1.70 2.16 -3.41
CA PHE A 20 2.80 2.65 -4.23
C PHE A 20 2.59 2.35 -5.71
N THR A 21 2.98 3.30 -6.55
CA THR A 21 3.03 3.14 -8.00
C THR A 21 4.10 2.08 -8.36
N PRO A 22 3.81 1.13 -9.26
CA PRO A 22 4.82 0.18 -9.72
C PRO A 22 5.94 0.89 -10.47
N VAL A 23 7.18 0.66 -10.06
CA VAL A 23 8.38 1.32 -10.65
C VAL A 23 9.27 0.39 -11.46
N LEU A 24 9.01 -0.91 -11.43
CA LEU A 24 9.80 -1.92 -12.13
C LEU A 24 9.18 -2.24 -13.49
N THR A 25 9.97 -2.09 -14.54
CA THR A 25 9.64 -2.51 -15.90
C THR A 25 10.71 -3.48 -16.43
N LEU A 26 10.32 -4.33 -17.38
CA LEU A 26 11.26 -5.21 -18.08
C LEU A 26 11.47 -4.68 -19.49
N GLU A 27 12.60 -4.03 -19.73
CA GLU A 27 12.96 -3.46 -21.03
C GLU A 27 14.17 -4.18 -21.61
N LYS A 28 14.00 -4.72 -22.83
CA LYS A 28 15.08 -5.38 -23.60
C LYS A 28 15.85 -6.45 -22.81
N GLY A 29 15.18 -7.15 -21.89
CA GLY A 29 15.76 -8.21 -21.07
C GLY A 29 16.42 -7.73 -19.76
N PHE A 30 16.33 -6.44 -19.43
CA PHE A 30 16.82 -5.87 -18.18
C PHE A 30 15.66 -5.29 -17.36
N TYR A 31 15.77 -5.37 -16.04
CA TYR A 31 14.86 -4.66 -15.15
C TYR A 31 15.31 -3.21 -15.03
N GLU A 32 14.41 -2.29 -15.38
CA GLU A 32 14.59 -0.85 -15.23
C GLU A 32 13.74 -0.36 -14.05
N VAL A 33 14.30 0.58 -13.28
CA VAL A 33 13.63 1.19 -12.12
C VAL A 33 13.40 2.66 -12.43
N ASP A 34 12.14 3.08 -12.49
CA ASP A 34 11.80 4.49 -12.61
C ASP A 34 11.82 5.16 -11.23
N TYR A 35 12.89 5.91 -10.95
CA TYR A 35 13.03 6.65 -9.70
C TYR A 35 12.18 7.93 -9.64
N ASN A 36 11.61 8.39 -10.76
CA ASN A 36 10.74 9.57 -10.76
C ASN A 36 9.43 9.30 -10.01
N THR A 37 8.92 8.08 -10.12
CA THR A 37 7.66 7.63 -9.52
C THR A 37 7.86 6.83 -8.23
N PHE A 38 9.09 6.77 -7.71
CA PHE A 38 9.43 5.94 -6.53
C PHE A 38 8.65 6.29 -5.27
N HIS A 39 8.37 7.58 -5.06
CA HIS A 39 7.59 8.05 -3.91
C HIS A 39 6.09 8.19 -4.21
N ASP A 40 5.67 7.95 -5.45
CA ASP A 40 4.29 8.17 -5.85
C ASP A 40 3.38 7.09 -5.29
N THR A 41 2.19 7.53 -4.86
CA THR A 41 1.13 6.66 -4.37
C THR A 41 -0.20 7.01 -5.01
N TYR A 42 -1.11 6.05 -5.06
CA TYR A 42 -2.48 6.23 -5.52
C TYR A 42 -3.49 5.62 -4.55
N GLU A 43 -4.69 6.19 -4.49
CA GLU A 43 -5.78 5.70 -3.65
C GLU A 43 -6.36 4.39 -4.18
N THR A 44 -6.69 3.47 -3.26
CA THR A 44 -7.35 2.20 -3.55
C THR A 44 -8.46 1.96 -2.55
N ASN A 45 -9.51 1.25 -2.97
CA ASN A 45 -10.58 0.87 -2.07
C ASN A 45 -10.02 0.03 -0.91
N THR A 46 -10.14 0.59 0.30
CA THR A 46 -9.62 0.02 1.54
C THR A 46 -10.65 0.22 2.63
N PRO A 47 -11.00 -0.83 3.41
CA PRO A 47 -11.92 -0.69 4.54
C PRO A 47 -11.44 0.36 5.55
N SER A 48 -12.36 1.14 6.12
CA SER A 48 -12.07 2.18 7.12
C SER A 48 -11.96 1.65 8.56
N CYS A 49 -11.84 0.34 8.73
CA CYS A 49 -11.82 -0.33 10.03
C CYS A 49 -10.39 -0.74 10.41
N CYS A 50 -10.14 -0.91 11.71
CA CYS A 50 -8.86 -1.44 12.16
C CYS A 50 -8.69 -2.92 11.79
N ALA A 51 -7.45 -3.44 11.80
CA ALA A 51 -7.18 -4.83 11.44
C ALA A 51 -7.93 -5.85 12.35
N LYS A 52 -8.13 -5.51 13.63
CA LYS A 52 -8.87 -6.36 14.58
C LYS A 52 -10.34 -6.50 14.18
N GLU A 53 -11.00 -5.37 13.94
CA GLU A 53 -12.39 -5.34 13.47
C GLU A 53 -12.53 -6.07 12.14
N LEU A 54 -11.63 -5.83 11.19
CA LEU A 54 -11.64 -6.52 9.91
C LEU A 54 -11.58 -8.04 10.10
N ALA A 55 -10.71 -8.54 10.98
CA ALA A 55 -10.60 -9.96 11.30
C ALA A 55 -11.88 -10.53 11.96
N GLU A 56 -12.54 -9.77 12.84
CA GLU A 56 -13.84 -10.13 13.42
C GLU A 56 -14.96 -10.19 12.36
N MET A 57 -14.95 -9.26 11.41
CA MET A 57 -15.87 -9.26 10.27
C MET A 57 -15.62 -10.45 9.34
N LYS A 58 -14.35 -10.82 9.10
CA LYS A 58 -14.02 -12.04 8.34
C LYS A 58 -14.57 -13.28 9.04
N ARG A 59 -14.35 -13.39 10.35
CA ARG A 59 -14.80 -14.53 11.16
C ARG A 59 -16.32 -14.65 11.23
N SER A 60 -17.04 -13.53 11.27
CA SER A 60 -18.51 -13.50 11.32
C SER A 60 -19.19 -13.58 9.94
N GLY A 61 -18.43 -13.69 8.85
CA GLY A 61 -18.97 -13.80 7.49
C GLY A 61 -19.54 -12.49 6.91
N ARG A 62 -19.25 -11.33 7.52
CA ARG A 62 -19.82 -10.02 7.13
C ARG A 62 -19.02 -9.26 6.06
N LEU A 63 -17.94 -9.85 5.55
CA LEU A 63 -17.03 -9.20 4.59
C LEU A 63 -17.69 -8.75 3.28
N LEU A 64 -18.82 -9.34 2.89
CA LEU A 64 -19.53 -9.01 1.65
C LEU A 64 -20.08 -7.57 1.61
N GLN A 65 -20.11 -6.84 2.73
CA GLN A 65 -20.58 -5.45 2.80
C GLN A 65 -19.54 -4.39 2.40
N TYR A 66 -18.25 -4.76 2.25
CA TYR A 66 -17.15 -3.82 1.95
C TYR A 66 -16.57 -3.94 0.54
N LEU A 67 -17.10 -4.85 -0.28
CA LEU A 67 -16.72 -4.91 -1.68
C LEU A 67 -17.40 -3.73 -2.40
N PRO A 68 -16.67 -2.95 -3.23
CA PRO A 68 -17.32 -1.99 -4.11
C PRO A 68 -18.26 -2.76 -5.03
N SER A 69 -19.51 -2.30 -5.14
CA SER A 69 -20.41 -2.75 -6.20
C SER A 69 -19.76 -2.46 -7.57
N PRO A 70 -19.94 -3.36 -8.56
CA PRO A 70 -19.30 -3.24 -9.87
C PRO A 70 -19.67 -1.96 -10.62
#